data_AF-A0A2N4XIE4-F1
#
_entry.id   AF-A0A2N4XIE4-F1
#
_cell.length_a   1.000
_cell.length_b   1.000
_cell.length_c   1.000
_cell.angle_alpha   90.00
_cell.angle_beta   90.00
_cell.angle_gamma   90.00
#
_symmetry.space_group_name_H-M   'P 1'
#
loop_
_entity.id
_entity.type
_entity.pdbx_description
1 polymer ?
#
loop_
_entity_poly.entity_id
_entity_poly.type
_entity_poly.pdbx_seq_one_letter_code
_entity_poly.pdbx_strand_id
1 'polypeptide(L)'
;MELSHAISDAVLTLMGIFVFFRYLLRLPLPVCLSWGSFVLSVTLAALFGTLRFLGVMPAAVKISELFQHSAGTIGAFGLVFASVFLALRKPMPALQVYEVLALGLVTFSVVRLTENYALLNTILTVSIPVVFLAGLWGLFRAAKQASVWLLLAVVVLIAGTFNKNFMANSFVDSTNLYHYLLAISLFCFGRAAQHQAY
;
A
#
# COMPACT_ATOMS: atom_id res chain seq x y z
N MET A 1 12.94 -15.41 -17.29
CA MET A 1 11.70 -14.75 -16.80
C MET A 1 11.85 -14.30 -15.35
N GLU A 2 12.47 -15.10 -14.47
CA GLU A 2 12.76 -14.69 -13.06
C GLU A 2 13.52 -13.35 -12.92
N LEU A 3 14.49 -13.06 -13.78
CA LEU A 3 15.28 -11.83 -13.68
C LEU A 3 14.44 -10.56 -13.90
N SER A 4 13.44 -10.59 -14.81
CA SER A 4 12.59 -9.41 -15.03
C SER A 4 11.66 -9.15 -13.84
N HIS A 5 11.22 -10.20 -13.15
CA HIS A 5 10.49 -10.10 -11.88
C HIS A 5 11.37 -9.54 -10.76
N ALA A 6 12.61 -10.02 -10.65
CA ALA A 6 13.57 -9.46 -9.70
C ALA A 6 13.80 -7.96 -9.93
N ILE A 7 13.96 -7.54 -11.19
CA ILE A 7 14.18 -6.12 -11.54
C ILE A 7 12.94 -5.28 -11.19
N SER A 8 11.75 -5.74 -11.54
CA SER A 8 10.52 -4.97 -11.27
C SER A 8 10.21 -4.87 -9.77
N ASP A 9 10.45 -5.94 -9.00
CA ASP A 9 10.38 -5.90 -7.53
C ASP A 9 11.45 -4.99 -6.92
N ALA A 10 12.67 -4.97 -7.48
CA ALA A 10 13.72 -4.07 -7.03
C ALA A 10 13.32 -2.60 -7.26
N VAL A 11 12.70 -2.28 -8.39
CA VAL A 11 12.16 -0.95 -8.67
C VAL A 11 11.06 -0.58 -7.67
N LEU A 12 10.14 -1.49 -7.39
CA LEU A 12 9.09 -1.29 -6.38
C LEU A 12 9.69 -1.05 -4.98
N THR A 13 10.71 -1.83 -4.61
CA THR A 13 11.45 -1.69 -3.35
C THR A 13 12.10 -0.31 -3.25
N LEU A 14 12.85 0.10 -4.28
CA LEU A 14 13.50 1.42 -4.32
C LEU A 14 12.50 2.56 -4.25
N MET A 15 11.35 2.42 -4.94
CA MET A 15 10.28 3.41 -4.87
C MET A 15 9.67 3.50 -3.48
N GLY A 16 9.42 2.36 -2.82
CA GLY A 16 8.92 2.32 -1.46
C GLY A 16 9.87 2.97 -0.45
N ILE A 17 11.17 2.68 -0.54
CA ILE A 17 12.23 3.33 0.24
C ILE A 17 12.23 4.84 -0.02
N PHE A 18 12.23 5.25 -1.29
CA PHE A 18 12.20 6.65 -1.68
C PHE A 18 10.99 7.37 -1.07
N VAL A 19 9.79 6.80 -1.20
CA VAL A 19 8.55 7.38 -0.68
C VAL A 19 8.62 7.53 0.84
N PHE A 20 9.11 6.52 1.55
CA PHE A 20 9.23 6.56 3.00
C PHE A 20 10.15 7.70 3.45
N PHE A 21 11.37 7.78 2.94
CA PHE A 21 12.33 8.81 3.34
C PHE A 21 11.97 10.21 2.84
N ARG A 22 11.41 10.32 1.63
CA ARG A 22 11.11 11.62 1.00
C ARG A 22 9.85 12.27 1.55
N TYR A 23 8.83 11.46 1.88
CA TYR A 23 7.50 11.95 2.26
C TYR A 23 7.11 11.54 3.68
N LEU A 24 7.18 10.26 4.04
CA LEU A 24 6.56 9.75 5.28
C LEU A 24 7.36 10.05 6.55
N LEU A 25 8.68 9.92 6.51
CA LEU A 25 9.55 10.12 7.68
C LEU A 25 9.51 11.56 8.22
N ARG A 26 9.03 12.51 7.41
CA ARG A 26 8.88 13.93 7.76
C ARG A 26 7.56 14.23 8.48
N LEU A 27 6.65 13.26 8.53
CA LEU A 27 5.34 13.39 9.19
C LEU A 27 5.49 13.03 10.69
N PRO A 28 4.66 13.58 11.60
CA PRO A 28 4.56 13.13 12.98
C PRO A 28 4.31 11.63 13.04
N LEU A 29 4.86 11.01 14.08
CA LEU A 29 4.87 9.55 14.22
C LEU A 29 3.51 8.88 13.96
N PRO A 30 2.35 9.35 14.49
CA PRO A 30 1.08 8.68 14.23
C PRO A 30 0.66 8.70 12.76
N VAL A 31 0.92 9.82 12.07
CA VAL A 31 0.64 9.97 10.64
C VAL A 31 1.59 9.09 9.83
N CYS A 32 2.88 9.12 10.19
CA CYS A 32 3.91 8.29 9.56
C CYS A 32 3.60 6.79 9.69
N LEU A 33 3.16 6.33 10.87
CA LEU A 33 2.78 4.94 11.09
C LEU A 33 1.57 4.52 10.26
N SER A 34 0.55 5.36 10.15
CA SER A 34 -0.66 5.05 9.39
C SER A 34 -0.34 4.83 7.90
N TRP A 35 0.33 5.78 7.24
CA TRP A 35 0.75 5.63 5.84
C TRP A 35 1.86 4.58 5.67
N GLY A 36 2.82 4.58 6.59
CA GLY A 36 4.01 3.75 6.57
C GLY A 36 3.68 2.27 6.74
N SER A 37 2.62 1.92 7.47
CA SER A 37 2.19 0.53 7.61
C SER A 37 1.93 -0.13 6.26
N PHE A 38 1.32 0.57 5.31
CA PHE A 38 1.10 0.08 3.95
C PHE A 38 2.40 0.14 3.14
N VAL A 39 3.03 1.32 3.06
CA VAL A 39 4.20 1.53 2.20
C VAL A 39 5.36 0.62 2.59
N LEU A 40 5.70 0.52 3.87
CA LEU A 40 6.79 -0.33 4.36
C LEU A 40 6.47 -1.81 4.20
N SER A 41 5.21 -2.23 4.42
CA SER A 41 4.82 -3.63 4.18
C SER A 41 4.99 -4.00 2.71
N VAL A 42 4.52 -3.17 1.78
CA VAL A 42 4.73 -3.40 0.33
C VAL A 42 6.22 -3.38 -0.03
N THR A 43 6.98 -2.44 0.54
CA THR A 43 8.43 -2.32 0.29
C THR A 43 9.18 -3.57 0.73
N LEU A 44 8.88 -4.09 1.93
CA LEU A 44 9.50 -5.30 2.45
C LEU A 44 9.04 -6.54 1.67
N ALA A 45 7.77 -6.62 1.29
CA ALA A 45 7.26 -7.67 0.42
C ALA A 45 8.04 -7.73 -0.91
N ALA A 46 8.27 -6.58 -1.54
CA ALA A 46 9.02 -6.46 -2.79
C ALA A 46 10.52 -6.72 -2.62
N LEU A 47 11.12 -6.31 -1.49
CA LEU A 47 12.52 -6.60 -1.19
C LEU A 47 12.75 -8.11 -1.11
N PHE A 48 11.92 -8.81 -0.33
CA PHE A 48 12.00 -10.27 -0.23
C PHE A 48 11.54 -10.95 -1.52
N GLY A 49 10.64 -10.35 -2.31
CA GLY A 49 10.31 -10.78 -3.67
C GLY A 49 11.55 -10.76 -4.58
N THR A 50 12.31 -9.68 -4.56
CA THR A 50 13.60 -9.54 -5.27
C THR A 50 14.56 -10.64 -4.87
N LEU A 51 14.77 -10.84 -3.56
CA LEU A 51 15.69 -11.86 -3.04
C LEU A 51 15.25 -13.28 -3.40
N ARG A 52 13.94 -13.54 -3.46
CA ARG A 52 13.37 -14.80 -3.94
C ARG A 52 13.73 -15.02 -5.41
N PHE A 53 13.46 -14.05 -6.28
CA PHE A 53 13.68 -14.17 -7.71
C PHE A 53 15.17 -14.25 -8.10
N LEU A 54 16.06 -13.72 -7.27
CA LEU A 54 17.51 -13.88 -7.42
C LEU A 54 18.04 -15.21 -6.87
N GLY A 55 17.20 -16.04 -6.23
CA GLY A 55 17.60 -17.33 -5.67
C GLY A 55 18.53 -17.23 -4.44
N VAL A 56 18.62 -16.04 -3.82
CA VAL A 56 19.58 -15.76 -2.73
C VAL A 56 19.11 -16.36 -1.40
N MET A 57 17.80 -16.44 -1.17
CA MET A 57 17.26 -16.90 0.11
C MET A 57 15.97 -17.73 -0.05
N PRO A 58 15.98 -19.04 0.26
CA PRO A 58 14.78 -19.90 0.16
C PRO A 58 13.61 -19.44 1.04
N ALA A 59 13.91 -18.89 2.21
CA ALA A 59 12.90 -18.36 3.13
C ALA A 59 12.23 -17.07 2.64
N ALA A 60 12.77 -16.41 1.60
CA ALA A 60 12.24 -15.14 1.10
C ALA A 60 10.80 -15.24 0.58
N VAL A 61 10.37 -16.42 0.12
CA VAL A 61 8.97 -16.68 -0.28
C VAL A 61 8.02 -16.40 0.88
N LYS A 62 8.24 -17.06 2.02
CA LYS A 62 7.36 -16.96 3.20
C LYS A 62 7.40 -15.58 3.82
N ILE A 63 8.55 -14.91 3.76
CA ILE A 63 8.70 -13.56 4.31
C ILE A 63 8.03 -12.52 3.40
N SER A 64 8.17 -12.64 2.07
CA SER A 64 7.44 -11.79 1.13
C SER A 64 5.94 -11.92 1.33
N GLU A 65 5.42 -13.15 1.40
CA GLU A 65 4.01 -13.43 1.67
C GLU A 65 3.53 -12.84 3.00
N LEU A 66 4.35 -12.95 4.06
CA LEU A 66 4.06 -12.33 5.36
C LEU A 66 3.86 -10.82 5.23
N PHE A 67 4.72 -10.13 4.50
CA PHE A 67 4.61 -8.68 4.30
C PHE A 67 3.47 -8.30 3.34
N GLN A 68 3.13 -9.15 2.38
CA GLN A 68 1.92 -8.97 1.55
C GLN A 68 0.65 -9.05 2.42
N HIS A 69 0.57 -10.01 3.33
CA HIS A 69 -0.54 -10.11 4.28
C HIS A 69 -0.57 -8.91 5.23
N SER A 70 0.59 -8.45 5.71
CA SER A 70 0.70 -7.23 6.52
C SER A 70 0.19 -5.99 5.75
N ALA A 71 0.55 -5.85 4.47
CA ALA A 71 0.08 -4.76 3.61
C ALA A 71 -1.45 -4.81 3.43
N GLY A 72 -2.02 -6.00 3.24
CA GLY A 72 -3.46 -6.18 3.09
C GLY A 72 -4.27 -6.13 4.40
N THR A 73 -3.62 -6.05 5.56
CA THR A 73 -4.27 -5.94 6.87
C THR A 73 -3.86 -4.64 7.55
N ILE A 74 -2.78 -4.65 8.34
CA ILE A 74 -2.24 -3.48 9.05
C ILE A 74 -2.12 -2.28 8.09
N GLY A 75 -1.53 -2.53 6.92
CA GLY A 75 -1.40 -1.53 5.86
C GLY A 75 -2.74 -0.99 5.36
N ALA A 76 -3.70 -1.87 5.06
CA ALA A 76 -5.01 -1.48 4.56
C ALA A 76 -5.79 -0.64 5.59
N PHE A 77 -5.79 -1.03 6.86
CA PHE A 77 -6.42 -0.27 7.95
C PHE A 77 -5.75 1.09 8.15
N GLY A 78 -4.42 1.13 8.22
CA GLY A 78 -3.65 2.38 8.35
C GLY A 78 -3.89 3.32 7.16
N LEU A 79 -3.91 2.78 5.95
CA LEU A 79 -4.15 3.53 4.71
C LEU A 79 -5.56 4.12 4.67
N VAL A 80 -6.59 3.33 5.03
CA VAL A 80 -7.98 3.81 5.13
C VAL A 80 -8.08 4.95 6.13
N PHE A 81 -7.55 4.76 7.34
CA PHE A 81 -7.63 5.77 8.39
C PHE A 81 -6.93 7.06 7.98
N ALA A 82 -5.70 6.97 7.46
CA ALA A 82 -4.96 8.12 7.01
C ALA A 82 -5.68 8.87 5.88
N SER A 83 -6.25 8.14 4.93
CA SER A 83 -6.98 8.69 3.78
C SER A 83 -8.26 9.42 4.20
N VAL A 84 -9.00 8.87 5.16
CA VAL A 84 -10.20 9.52 5.71
C VAL A 84 -9.84 10.82 6.41
N PHE A 85 -8.81 10.82 7.27
CA PHE A 85 -8.38 12.04 7.97
C PHE A 85 -7.80 13.09 7.02
N LEU A 86 -7.10 12.66 5.96
CA LEU A 86 -6.64 13.53 4.89
C LEU A 86 -7.82 14.24 4.21
N ALA A 87 -8.85 13.47 3.83
CA ALA A 87 -10.06 13.98 3.19
C ALA A 87 -10.88 14.91 4.09
N LEU A 88 -10.94 14.59 5.39
CA LEU A 88 -11.65 15.40 6.39
C LEU A 88 -10.90 16.68 6.77
N ARG A 89 -9.61 16.80 6.44
CA ARG A 89 -8.72 17.90 6.86
C ARG A 89 -8.67 18.04 8.38
N LYS A 90 -8.63 16.91 9.09
CA LYS A 90 -8.55 16.87 10.55
C LYS A 90 -7.19 16.30 10.99
N PRO A 91 -6.66 16.75 12.14
CA PRO A 91 -5.48 16.14 12.73
C PRO A 91 -5.80 14.70 13.15
N MET A 92 -4.84 13.79 13.01
CA MET A 92 -5.00 12.40 13.44
C MET A 92 -4.67 12.27 14.93
N PRO A 93 -5.64 11.88 15.78
CA PRO A 93 -5.37 11.62 17.19
C PRO A 93 -4.54 10.34 17.34
N ALA A 94 -3.43 10.42 18.08
CA ALA A 94 -2.47 9.33 18.22
C ALA A 94 -3.10 8.04 18.78
N LEU A 95 -4.01 8.17 19.75
CA LEU A 95 -4.69 7.02 20.35
C LEU A 95 -5.46 6.21 19.30
N GLN A 96 -6.25 6.87 18.45
CA GLN A 96 -7.03 6.18 17.41
C GLN A 96 -6.14 5.54 16.35
N VAL A 97 -4.99 6.16 16.04
CA VAL A 97 -4.00 5.53 15.14
C VAL A 97 -3.52 4.19 15.72
N TYR A 98 -3.15 4.16 17.01
CA TYR A 98 -2.68 2.93 17.63
C TYR A 98 -3.78 1.88 17.72
N GLU A 99 -5.02 2.27 18.02
CA GLU A 99 -6.18 1.36 18.01
C GLU A 99 -6.41 0.73 16.63
N VAL A 100 -6.36 1.52 15.57
CA VAL A 100 -6.53 1.05 14.19
C VAL A 100 -5.40 0.11 13.77
N LEU A 101 -4.15 0.45 14.10
CA LEU A 101 -3.01 -0.41 13.80
C LEU A 101 -3.04 -1.72 14.62
N ALA A 102 -3.48 -1.65 15.88
CA ALA A 102 -3.70 -2.83 16.72
C ALA A 102 -4.78 -3.74 16.14
N LEU A 103 -5.91 -3.17 15.68
CA LEU A 103 -6.96 -3.93 14.98
C LEU A 103 -6.41 -4.60 13.72
N GLY A 104 -5.62 -3.86 12.93
CA GLY A 104 -4.93 -4.41 11.76
C GLY A 104 -4.00 -5.57 12.12
N LEU A 105 -3.28 -5.49 13.25
CA LEU A 105 -2.36 -6.52 13.72
C LEU A 105 -3.11 -7.77 14.23
N VAL A 106 -4.23 -7.58 14.94
CA VAL A 106 -5.11 -8.68 15.34
C VAL A 106 -5.63 -9.38 14.09
N THR A 107 -6.09 -8.61 13.10
CA THR A 107 -6.62 -9.16 11.85
C THR A 107 -5.55 -9.89 11.04
N PHE A 108 -4.35 -9.32 10.95
CA PHE A 108 -3.16 -9.98 10.40
C PHE A 108 -2.90 -11.33 11.07
N SER A 109 -2.93 -11.36 12.40
CA SER A 109 -2.69 -12.57 13.19
C SER A 109 -3.76 -13.63 12.92
N VAL A 110 -5.04 -13.24 12.85
CA VAL A 110 -6.14 -14.14 12.49
C VAL A 110 -5.94 -14.71 11.09
N VAL A 111 -5.71 -13.86 10.08
CA VAL A 111 -5.47 -14.30 8.70
C VAL A 111 -4.30 -15.28 8.64
N ARG A 112 -3.21 -15.01 9.37
CA ARG A 112 -2.01 -15.86 9.32
C ARG A 112 -2.18 -17.18 10.06
N LEU A 113 -2.84 -17.20 11.21
CA LEU A 113 -3.00 -18.41 12.03
C LEU A 113 -4.09 -19.35 11.47
N THR A 114 -5.06 -18.81 10.76
CA THR A 114 -6.20 -19.57 10.22
C THR A 114 -6.15 -19.78 8.71
N GLU A 115 -5.16 -19.21 8.03
CA GLU A 115 -5.04 -19.19 6.57
C GLU A 115 -6.31 -18.66 5.87
N ASN A 116 -7.01 -17.74 6.52
CA ASN A 116 -8.28 -17.20 6.03
C ASN A 116 -8.06 -16.11 4.97
N TYR A 117 -7.72 -16.52 3.75
CA TYR A 117 -7.52 -15.64 2.61
C TYR A 117 -8.82 -14.92 2.18
N ALA A 118 -9.99 -15.47 2.52
CA ALA A 118 -11.28 -14.83 2.25
C ALA A 118 -11.45 -13.54 3.08
N LEU A 119 -11.00 -13.56 4.34
CA LEU A 119 -10.98 -12.38 5.20
C LEU A 119 -10.02 -11.31 4.63
N LEU A 120 -8.82 -11.70 4.22
CA LEU A 120 -7.86 -10.79 3.58
C LEU A 120 -8.45 -10.11 2.34
N ASN A 121 -9.07 -10.90 1.46
CA ASN A 121 -9.74 -10.38 0.27
C ASN A 121 -10.88 -9.43 0.63
N THR A 122 -11.70 -9.77 1.63
CA THR A 122 -12.81 -8.93 2.11
C THR A 122 -12.30 -7.57 2.58
N ILE A 123 -11.20 -7.54 3.35
CA ILE A 123 -10.58 -6.29 3.81
C ILE A 123 -10.17 -5.44 2.61
N LEU A 124 -9.44 -6.02 1.65
CA LEU A 124 -9.01 -5.30 0.45
C LEU A 124 -10.19 -4.78 -0.38
N THR A 125 -11.23 -5.59 -0.56
CA THR A 125 -12.46 -5.24 -1.30
C THR A 125 -13.20 -4.08 -0.65
N VAL A 126 -13.12 -3.90 0.67
CA VAL A 126 -13.74 -2.77 1.38
C VAL A 126 -12.80 -1.56 1.44
N SER A 127 -11.53 -1.78 1.77
CA SER A 127 -10.54 -0.71 1.97
C SER A 127 -10.31 0.10 0.69
N ILE A 128 -10.18 -0.54 -0.47
CA ILE A 128 -9.92 0.16 -1.74
C ILE A 128 -11.05 1.16 -2.07
N PRO A 129 -12.34 0.77 -2.09
CA PRO A 129 -13.45 1.70 -2.25
C PRO A 129 -13.50 2.80 -1.19
N VAL A 130 -13.23 2.49 0.08
CA VAL A 130 -13.25 3.51 1.14
C VAL A 130 -12.18 4.58 0.90
N VAL A 131 -10.96 4.18 0.53
CA VAL A 131 -9.88 5.13 0.19
C VAL A 131 -10.26 5.95 -1.05
N PHE A 132 -10.89 5.32 -2.06
CA PHE A 132 -11.38 6.01 -3.25
C PHE A 132 -12.45 7.05 -2.90
N LEU A 133 -13.44 6.68 -2.09
CA LEU A 133 -14.51 7.57 -1.63
C LEU A 133 -13.96 8.71 -0.77
N ALA A 134 -12.95 8.45 0.06
CA ALA A 134 -12.24 9.50 0.79
C ALA A 134 -11.56 10.49 -0.17
N GLY A 135 -10.92 9.99 -1.22
CA GLY A 135 -10.37 10.82 -2.30
C GLY A 135 -11.43 11.69 -2.99
N LEU A 136 -12.57 11.10 -3.38
CA LEU A 136 -13.69 11.87 -3.96
C LEU A 136 -14.22 12.92 -2.99
N TRP A 137 -14.41 12.56 -1.72
CA TRP A 137 -14.86 13.50 -0.69
C TRP A 137 -13.89 14.67 -0.50
N GLY A 138 -12.59 14.40 -0.53
CA GLY A 138 -11.55 15.41 -0.41
C GLY A 138 -11.52 16.39 -1.60
N LEU A 139 -11.95 15.98 -2.80
CA LEU A 139 -12.09 16.88 -3.97
C LEU A 139 -13.17 17.95 -3.76
N PHE A 140 -14.27 17.60 -3.09
CA PHE A 140 -15.34 18.55 -2.76
C PHE A 140 -14.93 19.53 -1.66
N ARG A 141 -13.84 19.26 -0.94
CA ARG A 141 -13.27 20.15 0.07
C ARG A 141 -12.05 20.92 -0.46
N ALA A 142 -11.48 21.79 0.37
CA ALA A 142 -10.26 22.53 0.06
C ALA A 142 -8.99 21.65 -0.03
N ALA A 143 -9.12 20.32 -0.14
CA ALA A 143 -8.02 19.34 -0.18
C ALA A 143 -7.73 18.82 -1.61
N LYS A 144 -8.01 19.62 -2.64
CA LYS A 144 -8.02 19.20 -4.04
C LYS A 144 -6.74 18.50 -4.49
N GLN A 145 -5.57 19.10 -4.24
CA GLN A 145 -4.30 18.53 -4.69
C GLN A 145 -3.99 17.18 -4.03
N ALA A 146 -4.18 17.07 -2.71
CA ALA A 146 -3.97 15.83 -1.97
C ALA A 146 -4.90 14.71 -2.45
N SER A 147 -6.15 15.08 -2.73
CA SER A 147 -7.22 14.17 -3.17
C SER A 147 -6.99 13.65 -4.58
N VAL A 148 -6.46 14.47 -5.49
CA VAL A 148 -6.06 14.03 -6.83
C VAL A 148 -4.94 13.00 -6.75
N TRP A 149 -3.92 13.23 -5.93
CA TRP A 149 -2.85 12.24 -5.72
C TRP A 149 -3.38 10.94 -5.12
N LEU A 150 -4.30 11.03 -4.16
CA LEU A 150 -4.92 9.86 -3.54
C LEU A 150 -5.75 9.05 -4.54
N LEU A 151 -6.58 9.71 -5.35
CA LEU A 151 -7.39 9.08 -6.38
C LEU A 151 -6.51 8.43 -7.46
N LEU A 152 -5.46 9.12 -7.90
CA LEU A 152 -4.50 8.57 -8.85
C LEU A 152 -3.82 7.32 -8.27
N ALA A 153 -3.43 7.35 -7.00
CA ALA A 153 -2.84 6.20 -6.32
C ALA A 153 -3.77 4.98 -6.35
N VAL A 154 -5.05 5.17 -6.05
CA VAL A 154 -6.05 4.09 -6.03
C VAL A 154 -6.37 3.59 -7.44
N VAL A 155 -6.55 4.47 -8.42
CA VAL A 155 -6.81 4.07 -9.81
C VAL A 155 -5.66 3.22 -10.36
N VAL A 156 -4.42 3.64 -10.12
CA VAL A 156 -3.23 2.90 -10.53
C VAL A 156 -3.11 1.58 -9.75
N LEU A 157 -3.45 1.55 -8.46
CA LEU A 157 -3.48 0.32 -7.66
C LEU A 157 -4.48 -0.69 -8.24
N ILE A 158 -5.71 -0.26 -8.52
CA ILE A 158 -6.76 -1.09 -9.13
C ILE A 158 -6.31 -1.59 -10.50
N ALA A 159 -5.72 -0.73 -11.33
CA ALA A 159 -5.15 -1.13 -12.60
C ALA A 159 -4.06 -2.20 -12.41
N GLY A 160 -3.20 -2.05 -11.41
CA GLY A 160 -2.23 -3.07 -11.00
C GLY A 160 -2.89 -4.40 -10.66
N THR A 161 -3.88 -4.39 -9.76
CA THR A 161 -4.57 -5.59 -9.28
C THR A 161 -5.31 -6.34 -10.38
N PHE A 162 -5.99 -5.62 -11.28
CA PHE A 162 -6.82 -6.20 -12.33
C PHE A 162 -6.15 -6.24 -13.70
N ASN A 163 -4.82 -6.09 -13.77
CA ASN A 163 -4.08 -5.94 -15.03
C ASN A 163 -4.35 -7.08 -16.03
N LYS A 164 -4.51 -8.32 -15.55
CA LYS A 164 -4.82 -9.49 -16.39
C LYS A 164 -6.15 -9.38 -17.13
N ASN A 165 -7.11 -8.63 -16.58
CA ASN A 165 -8.45 -8.50 -17.17
C ASN A 165 -8.50 -7.51 -18.34
N PHE A 166 -7.58 -6.55 -18.42
CA PHE A 166 -7.60 -5.51 -19.46
C PHE A 166 -6.32 -5.45 -20.31
N MET A 167 -5.24 -6.10 -19.89
CA MET A 167 -3.95 -6.19 -20.60
C MET A 167 -3.57 -7.64 -20.91
N ALA A 168 -4.56 -8.51 -21.19
CA ALA A 168 -4.36 -9.94 -21.43
C ALA A 168 -3.37 -10.25 -22.58
N ASN A 169 -3.24 -9.34 -23.56
CA ASN A 169 -2.36 -9.47 -24.73
C ASN A 169 -1.14 -8.52 -24.68
N SER A 170 -0.76 -8.06 -23.49
CA SER A 170 0.40 -7.18 -23.29
C SER A 170 1.72 -7.91 -23.56
N PHE A 171 2.66 -7.22 -24.22
CA PHE A 171 4.05 -7.69 -24.36
C PHE A 171 4.80 -7.72 -23.01
N VAL A 172 4.32 -6.99 -22.01
CA VAL A 172 4.85 -6.97 -20.64
C VAL A 172 4.13 -8.00 -19.79
N ASP A 173 4.89 -8.84 -19.10
CA ASP A 173 4.35 -9.81 -18.14
C ASP A 173 3.49 -9.14 -17.06
N SER A 174 2.34 -9.74 -16.76
CA SER A 174 1.35 -9.25 -15.79
C SER A 174 1.92 -8.97 -14.39
N THR A 175 2.91 -9.75 -13.95
CA THR A 175 3.57 -9.60 -12.64
C THR A 175 4.48 -8.37 -12.63
N ASN A 176 5.26 -8.18 -13.71
CA ASN A 176 6.11 -7.01 -13.85
C ASN A 176 5.29 -5.73 -13.92
N LEU A 177 4.20 -5.77 -14.69
CA LEU A 177 3.26 -4.65 -14.80
C LEU A 177 2.62 -4.31 -13.45
N TYR A 178 2.24 -5.32 -12.67
CA TYR A 178 1.76 -5.14 -11.30
C TYR A 178 2.79 -4.40 -10.44
N HIS A 179 4.06 -4.82 -10.42
CA HIS A 179 5.09 -4.17 -9.60
C HIS A 179 5.31 -2.70 -10.00
N TYR A 180 5.36 -2.40 -11.31
CA TYR A 180 5.53 -1.03 -11.79
C TYR A 180 4.33 -0.14 -11.47
N LEU A 181 3.10 -0.63 -11.67
CA LEU A 181 1.89 0.11 -11.30
C LEU A 181 1.82 0.32 -9.79
N LEU A 182 2.15 -0.71 -9.00
CA LEU A 182 2.20 -0.57 -7.55
C LEU A 182 3.26 0.46 -7.13
N ALA A 183 4.41 0.53 -7.79
CA ALA A 183 5.43 1.55 -7.53
C ALA A 183 4.89 2.97 -7.79
N ILE A 184 4.20 3.17 -8.92
CA ILE A 184 3.55 4.45 -9.24
C ILE A 184 2.47 4.78 -8.20
N SER A 185 1.70 3.78 -7.77
CA SER A 185 0.70 3.95 -6.71
C SER A 185 1.33 4.39 -5.38
N LEU A 186 2.43 3.74 -4.94
CA LEU A 186 3.17 4.15 -3.74
C LEU A 186 3.68 5.59 -3.84
N PHE A 187 4.21 5.99 -5.00
CA PHE A 187 4.62 7.37 -5.24
C PHE A 187 3.46 8.34 -5.04
N CYS A 188 2.30 8.04 -5.62
CA CYS A 188 1.10 8.86 -5.50
C CYS A 188 0.58 8.92 -4.05
N PHE A 189 0.60 7.81 -3.30
CA PHE A 189 0.28 7.82 -1.87
C PHE A 189 1.24 8.70 -1.07
N GLY A 190 2.55 8.61 -1.34
CA GLY A 190 3.55 9.50 -0.72
C GLY A 190 3.27 10.99 -0.99
N ARG A 191 2.94 11.31 -2.24
CA ARG A 191 2.53 12.66 -2.64
C ARG A 191 1.24 13.12 -1.99
N ALA A 192 0.28 12.22 -1.74
CA ALA A 192 -0.93 12.56 -1.01
C ALA A 192 -0.63 12.83 0.48
N ALA A 193 0.17 11.96 1.10
CA ALA A 193 0.53 12.01 2.52
C ALA A 193 1.24 13.31 2.93
N GLN A 194 2.04 13.91 2.04
CA GLN A 194 2.72 15.19 2.31
C GLN A 194 1.76 16.35 2.63
N HIS A 195 0.48 16.23 2.28
CA HIS A 195 -0.55 17.24 2.48
C HIS A 195 -1.39 16.99 3.74
N GLN A 196 -1.02 16.02 4.58
CA GLN A 196 -1.72 15.76 5.83
C GLN A 196 -1.67 17.00 6.74
N ALA A 197 -2.83 17.38 7.30
CA ALA A 197 -2.89 18.41 8.32
C ALA A 197 -2.37 17.88 9.66
N TYR A 198 -1.65 18.73 10.39
CA TYR A 198 -1.15 18.47 11.75
C TYR A 198 -1.95 19.26 12.77
#